data_AF-A0A9X9BU47-F1
#
_entry.id   AF-A0A9X9BU47-F1
#
_cell.length_a   1.000
_cell.length_b   1.000
_cell.length_c   1.000
_cell.angle_alpha   90.00
_cell.angle_beta   90.00
_cell.angle_gamma   90.00
#
_symmetry.space_group_name_H-M   'P 1'
#
loop_
_entity.id
_entity.type
_entity.pdbx_description
1 polymer ?
#
loop_
_entity_poly.entity_id
_entity_poly.type
_entity_poly.pdbx_seq_one_letter_code
_entity_poly.pdbx_strand_id
1 'polypeptide(L)'
;MSNSASIDGYLHIEGYNNLPRDIFDKRKIRAGMRKAGRLVMQRAQMNLALARGEEGYPINRTGATLESITFKVSRSGFLVKVAPHKTSRMEEYYPAYLHYGVKKGSRLGKLAPGKGKGKSNRRAAGARAAALAARAAGEWRIKPRDNYMADALQDSKSEVQAILSAAFAAALS
;
A
#
# COMPACT_ATOMS: atom_id res chain seq x y z
N MET A 1 -21.71 -5.86 -4.39
CA MET A 1 -20.70 -6.15 -3.34
C MET A 1 -19.54 -5.19 -3.51
N SER A 2 -19.61 -4.03 -2.85
CA SER A 2 -18.50 -3.09 -2.78
C SER A 2 -17.36 -3.77 -2.01
N ASN A 3 -16.16 -3.82 -2.58
CA ASN A 3 -14.96 -4.20 -1.86
C ASN A 3 -14.61 -3.06 -0.90
N SER A 4 -15.34 -2.92 0.20
CA SER A 4 -14.95 -2.12 1.36
C SER A 4 -13.95 -2.91 2.20
N ALA A 5 -12.84 -3.30 1.61
CA ALA A 5 -11.61 -3.41 2.38
C ALA A 5 -11.16 -1.96 2.55
N SER A 6 -11.44 -1.36 3.71
CA SER A 6 -10.87 -0.09 4.15
C SER A 6 -9.36 -0.26 4.27
N ILE A 7 -8.69 -0.31 3.13
CA ILE A 7 -7.28 0.00 3.05
C ILE A 7 -7.29 1.51 2.90
N ASP A 8 -6.83 2.24 3.92
CA ASP A 8 -6.74 3.70 3.90
C ASP A 8 -5.88 4.26 2.73
N GLY A 9 -5.30 3.37 1.90
CA GLY A 9 -4.62 3.66 0.64
C GLY A 9 -5.40 3.34 -0.65
N TYR A 10 -6.73 3.16 -0.60
CA TYR A 10 -7.57 2.96 -1.79
C TYR A 10 -8.65 4.04 -1.91
N LEU A 11 -8.72 4.69 -3.08
CA LEU A 11 -9.74 5.66 -3.41
C LEU A 11 -10.44 5.26 -4.71
N HIS A 12 -11.74 5.01 -4.59
CA HIS A 12 -12.62 4.74 -5.73
C HIS A 12 -13.39 6.01 -6.11
N ILE A 13 -13.49 6.30 -7.40
CA ILE A 13 -14.33 7.39 -7.91
C ILE A 13 -15.63 6.79 -8.43
N GLU A 14 -16.75 7.20 -7.82
CA GLU A 14 -18.09 6.77 -8.22
C GLU A 14 -18.60 7.56 -9.44
N GLY A 15 -19.75 7.17 -10.00
CA GLY A 15 -20.39 7.85 -11.13
C GLY A 15 -19.97 7.36 -12.52
N TYR A 16 -18.82 6.70 -12.66
CA TYR A 16 -18.32 6.20 -13.96
C TYR A 16 -18.29 4.67 -14.07
N ASN A 17 -18.81 3.96 -13.06
CA ASN A 17 -18.72 2.49 -12.96
C ASN A 17 -19.52 1.75 -14.04
N ASN A 18 -20.64 2.34 -14.47
CA ASN A 18 -21.57 1.71 -15.41
C ASN A 18 -21.23 2.05 -16.87
N LEU A 19 -20.19 2.85 -17.10
CA LEU A 19 -19.78 3.30 -18.42
C LEU A 19 -18.70 2.35 -18.97
N PRO A 20 -18.87 1.82 -20.20
CA PRO A 20 -17.86 0.98 -20.79
C PRO A 20 -16.59 1.81 -21.08
N ARG A 21 -15.42 1.18 -20.98
CA ARG A 21 -14.13 1.91 -20.95
C ARG A 21 -13.73 2.52 -22.29
N ASP A 22 -14.37 2.09 -23.36
CA ASP A 22 -14.15 2.49 -24.75
C ASP A 22 -14.74 3.88 -25.09
N ILE A 23 -15.75 4.34 -24.35
CA ILE A 23 -16.32 5.69 -24.54
C ILE A 23 -15.40 6.81 -24.05
N PHE A 24 -14.34 6.47 -23.33
CA PHE A 24 -13.44 7.45 -22.75
C PHE A 24 -12.19 7.63 -23.60
N ASP A 25 -11.81 8.89 -23.82
CA ASP A 25 -10.49 9.22 -24.32
C ASP A 25 -9.42 8.85 -23.26
N LYS A 26 -8.75 7.72 -23.50
CA LYS A 26 -7.67 7.21 -22.66
C LYS A 26 -6.54 8.22 -22.47
N ARG A 27 -6.25 9.11 -23.42
CA ARG A 27 -5.19 10.10 -23.27
C ARG A 27 -5.55 11.11 -22.17
N LYS A 28 -6.80 11.58 -22.17
CA LYS A 28 -7.33 12.50 -21.15
C LYS A 28 -7.41 11.84 -19.77
N ILE A 29 -7.93 10.61 -19.69
CA ILE A 29 -7.95 9.87 -18.41
C ILE A 29 -6.53 9.68 -17.86
N ARG A 30 -5.59 9.25 -18.70
CA ARG A 30 -4.19 9.06 -18.27
C ARG A 30 -3.57 10.37 -17.80
N ALA A 31 -3.90 11.50 -18.43
CA ALA A 31 -3.42 12.81 -17.97
C ALA A 31 -3.95 13.14 -16.56
N GLY A 32 -5.25 12.97 -16.31
CA GLY A 32 -5.85 13.15 -14.99
C GLY A 32 -5.24 12.24 -13.92
N MET A 33 -5.06 10.96 -14.25
CA MET A 33 -4.46 9.97 -13.35
C MET A 33 -2.99 10.27 -13.03
N ARG A 34 -2.22 10.79 -13.99
CA ARG A 34 -0.85 11.27 -13.72
C ARG A 34 -0.85 12.49 -12.80
N LYS A 35 -1.82 13.40 -12.97
CA LYS A 35 -1.95 14.59 -12.10
C LYS A 35 -2.27 14.19 -10.66
N ALA A 36 -3.26 13.31 -10.47
CA ALA A 36 -3.60 12.76 -9.16
C ALA A 36 -2.42 11.99 -8.51
N GLY A 37 -1.77 11.10 -9.28
CA GLY A 37 -0.61 10.35 -8.78
C GLY A 37 0.56 11.24 -8.37
N ARG A 38 0.82 12.33 -9.12
CA ARG A 38 1.85 13.31 -8.79
C ARG A 38 1.55 14.04 -7.48
N LEU A 39 0.30 14.46 -7.28
CA LEU A 39 -0.14 15.15 -6.06
C LEU A 39 0.11 14.27 -4.83
N VAL A 40 -0.39 13.02 -4.85
CA VAL A 40 -0.24 12.09 -3.74
C VAL A 40 1.23 11.72 -3.50
N MET A 41 2.01 11.50 -4.57
CA MET A 41 3.45 11.25 -4.47
C MET A 41 4.18 12.41 -3.79
N GLN A 42 3.92 13.65 -4.20
CA GLN A 42 4.59 14.84 -3.63
C GLN A 42 4.24 15.01 -2.15
N ARG A 43 2.97 14.81 -1.78
CA ARG A 43 2.54 14.85 -0.36
C ARG A 43 3.13 13.72 0.45
N ALA A 44 3.19 12.50 -0.09
CA ALA A 44 3.84 11.37 0.56
C ALA A 44 5.34 11.63 0.82
N GLN A 45 6.04 12.22 -0.16
CA GLN A 45 7.43 12.65 -0.03
C GLN A 45 7.60 13.74 1.03
N MET A 46 6.69 14.71 1.06
CA MET A 46 6.67 15.79 2.05
C MET A 46 6.43 15.27 3.47
N ASN A 47 5.45 14.39 3.67
CA ASN A 47 5.16 13.74 4.94
C ASN A 47 6.39 13.00 5.47
N LEU A 48 7.07 12.25 4.60
CA LEU A 48 8.31 11.55 4.97
C LEU A 48 9.48 12.52 5.28
N ALA A 49 9.60 13.62 4.54
CA ALA A 49 10.66 14.61 4.75
C ALA A 49 10.48 15.39 6.06
N LEU A 50 9.25 15.81 6.35
CA LEU A 50 8.92 16.67 7.49
C LEU A 50 8.79 15.91 8.79
N ALA A 51 8.32 14.67 8.76
CA ALA A 51 8.13 13.89 9.98
C ALA A 51 9.43 13.62 10.73
N ARG A 52 10.61 13.65 10.09
CA ARG A 52 11.92 13.46 10.77
C ARG A 52 12.01 12.24 11.72
N GLY A 53 11.15 11.23 11.56
CA GLY A 53 11.07 10.09 12.46
C GLY A 53 10.11 10.23 13.64
N GLU A 54 9.13 11.14 13.57
CA GLU A 54 7.93 11.17 14.42
C GLU A 54 7.31 9.77 14.58
N GLU A 55 6.61 9.56 15.69
CA GLU A 55 6.08 8.26 16.09
C GLU A 55 5.16 7.69 15.00
N GLY A 56 5.69 6.77 14.19
CA GLY A 56 4.96 6.14 13.09
C GLY A 56 5.74 6.04 11.79
N TYR A 57 6.53 7.06 11.41
CA TYR A 57 7.21 7.10 10.11
C TYR A 57 8.68 6.64 10.15
N PRO A 58 9.23 6.15 9.02
CA PRO A 58 10.65 5.88 8.92
C PRO A 58 11.49 7.16 8.94
N ILE A 59 12.66 7.08 9.57
CA ILE A 59 13.64 8.17 9.54
C ILE A 59 14.22 8.27 8.12
N ASN A 60 14.15 9.46 7.53
CA ASN A 60 14.83 9.76 6.28
C ASN A 60 16.27 10.22 6.56
N ARG A 61 17.26 9.35 6.31
CA ARG A 61 18.70 9.66 6.53
C ARG A 61 19.41 10.19 5.29
N THR A 62 19.14 9.59 4.13
CA THR A 62 19.93 9.81 2.89
C THR A 62 19.10 10.36 1.74
N GLY A 63 17.78 10.49 1.89
CA GLY A 63 16.86 10.85 0.80
C GLY A 63 16.47 9.68 -0.11
N ALA A 64 17.14 8.52 -0.03
CA ALA A 64 16.89 7.40 -0.94
C ALA A 64 15.45 6.89 -0.86
N THR A 65 14.87 6.78 0.34
CA THR A 65 13.47 6.38 0.53
C THR A 65 12.52 7.40 -0.08
N LEU A 66 12.80 8.70 0.08
CA LEU A 66 11.96 9.77 -0.47
C LEU A 66 11.93 9.70 -2.01
N GLU A 67 13.09 9.57 -2.63
CA GLU A 67 13.23 9.45 -4.10
C GLU A 67 12.59 8.18 -4.66
N SER A 68 12.51 7.12 -3.84
CA SER A 68 11.89 5.86 -4.26
C SER A 68 10.37 5.95 -4.43
N ILE A 69 9.71 6.90 -3.75
CA ILE A 69 8.26 7.07 -3.83
C ILE A 69 7.93 7.65 -5.20
N THR A 70 7.27 6.85 -6.03
CA THR A 70 6.80 7.29 -7.34
C THR A 70 5.40 6.79 -7.64
N PHE A 71 4.81 7.29 -8.72
CA PHE A 71 3.49 6.87 -9.19
C PHE A 71 3.57 6.16 -10.54
N LYS A 72 2.74 5.13 -10.72
CA LYS A 72 2.59 4.40 -11.98
C LYS A 72 1.13 4.31 -12.37
N VAL A 73 0.82 4.82 -13.56
CA VAL A 73 -0.50 4.65 -14.17
C VAL A 73 -0.57 3.27 -14.83
N SER A 74 -1.67 2.57 -14.62
CA SER A 74 -1.96 1.27 -15.22
C SER A 74 -1.98 1.33 -16.74
N ARG A 75 -1.86 0.17 -17.40
CA ARG A 75 -1.94 0.08 -18.87
C ARG A 75 -3.30 0.52 -19.41
N SER A 76 -4.38 0.16 -18.71
CA SER A 76 -5.74 0.57 -19.07
C SER A 76 -5.96 2.08 -18.90
N GLY A 77 -5.22 2.73 -18.01
CA GLY A 77 -5.32 4.16 -17.73
C GLY A 77 -6.23 4.50 -16.56
N PHE A 78 -7.05 3.56 -16.07
CA PHE A 78 -8.09 3.80 -15.06
C PHE A 78 -7.64 3.54 -13.61
N LEU A 79 -6.34 3.47 -13.37
CA LEU A 79 -5.77 3.24 -12.05
C LEU A 79 -4.38 3.88 -11.99
N VAL A 80 -4.10 4.56 -10.89
CA VAL A 80 -2.77 5.03 -10.54
C VAL A 80 -2.36 4.41 -9.20
N LYS A 81 -1.14 3.87 -9.16
CA LYS A 81 -0.53 3.32 -7.95
C LYS A 81 0.60 4.24 -7.49
N VAL A 82 0.61 4.61 -6.22
CA VAL A 82 1.75 5.27 -5.57
C VAL A 82 2.45 4.24 -4.69
N ALA A 83 3.75 4.05 -4.89
CA ALA A 83 4.54 3.09 -4.12
C ALA A 83 6.04 3.42 -4.18
N PRO A 84 6.85 2.88 -3.26
CA PRO A 84 8.30 2.88 -3.36
C PRO A 84 8.77 1.93 -4.48
N HIS A 85 9.78 2.35 -5.24
CA HIS A 85 10.43 1.54 -6.29
C HIS A 85 11.95 1.50 -6.09
N LYS A 86 12.61 0.41 -6.49
CA LYS A 86 14.07 0.31 -6.42
C LYS A 86 14.70 1.42 -7.27
N THR A 87 15.60 2.19 -6.69
CA THR A 87 16.40 3.21 -7.38
C THR A 87 17.85 2.75 -7.49
N SER A 88 18.66 3.44 -8.30
CA SER A 88 20.10 3.18 -8.41
C SER A 88 20.87 3.43 -7.09
N ARG A 89 20.30 4.23 -6.19
CA ARG A 89 20.87 4.51 -4.86
C ARG A 89 20.58 3.38 -3.84
N MET A 90 19.83 2.37 -4.24
CA MET A 90 19.46 1.22 -3.42
C MET A 90 20.13 -0.04 -3.97
N GLU A 91 21.08 -0.58 -3.21
CA GLU A 91 21.70 -1.88 -3.53
C GLU A 91 20.62 -2.99 -3.58
N GLU A 92 19.79 -3.04 -2.54
CA GLU A 92 18.63 -3.93 -2.44
C GLU A 92 17.31 -3.13 -2.33
N TYR A 93 16.23 -3.71 -2.87
CA TYR A 93 14.91 -3.12 -2.73
C TYR A 93 14.38 -3.37 -1.32
N TYR A 94 14.58 -2.40 -0.43
CA TYR A 94 14.08 -2.45 0.94
C TYR A 94 13.37 -1.14 1.29
N PRO A 95 12.10 -0.96 0.87
CA PRO A 95 11.36 0.22 1.26
C PRO A 95 11.24 0.25 2.79
N ALA A 96 11.57 1.39 3.40
CA ALA A 96 11.52 1.55 4.85
C ALA A 96 10.08 1.67 5.40
N TYR A 97 9.12 0.91 4.85
CA TYR A 97 7.72 0.94 5.26
C TYR A 97 7.29 -0.45 5.72
N LEU A 98 6.88 -0.56 6.98
CA LEU A 98 6.54 -1.81 7.67
C LEU A 98 5.14 -1.71 8.28
N HIS A 99 4.11 -1.65 7.41
CA HIS A 99 2.70 -1.51 7.84
C HIS A 99 2.28 -2.52 8.91
N TYR A 100 2.67 -3.79 8.73
CA TYR A 100 2.27 -4.87 9.62
C TYR A 100 3.31 -5.17 10.71
N GLY A 101 4.43 -4.43 10.72
CA GLY A 101 5.56 -4.69 11.60
C GLY A 101 6.21 -6.06 11.37
N VAL A 102 7.11 -6.43 12.28
CA VAL A 102 7.76 -7.74 12.33
C VAL A 102 7.66 -8.29 13.76
N LYS A 103 6.98 -9.43 13.95
CA LYS A 103 6.96 -10.15 15.23
C LYS A 103 8.30 -10.83 15.52
N LYS A 104 8.67 -10.91 16.80
CA LYS A 104 9.82 -11.67 17.27
C LYS A 104 9.62 -13.18 17.01
N GLY A 105 10.71 -13.89 16.73
CA GLY A 105 10.69 -15.32 16.42
C GLY A 105 10.18 -15.69 15.02
N SER A 106 10.35 -16.95 14.65
CA SER A 106 10.03 -17.49 13.32
C SER A 106 8.52 -17.60 13.06
N ARG A 107 8.11 -17.43 11.80
CA ARG A 107 6.75 -17.79 11.36
C ARG A 107 6.44 -19.25 11.72
N LEU A 108 5.17 -19.54 11.97
CA LEU A 108 4.72 -20.89 12.32
C LEU A 108 4.99 -21.87 11.16
N GLY A 109 6.05 -22.65 11.28
CA GLY A 109 6.48 -23.63 10.28
C GLY A 109 5.68 -24.94 10.31
N LYS A 110 6.19 -25.96 9.62
CA LYS A 110 5.72 -27.34 9.82
C LYS A 110 6.18 -27.85 11.19
N LEU A 111 5.47 -28.83 11.76
CA LEU A 111 5.98 -29.52 12.95
C LEU A 111 7.23 -30.33 12.57
N ALA A 112 8.14 -30.52 13.52
CA ALA A 112 9.24 -31.46 13.37
C ALA A 112 8.69 -32.89 13.19
N PRO A 113 9.38 -33.78 12.45
CA PRO A 113 8.94 -35.17 12.28
C PRO A 113 8.62 -35.84 13.62
N GLY A 114 7.51 -36.58 13.69
CA GLY A 114 7.07 -37.29 14.91
C GLY A 114 6.41 -36.43 15.99
N LYS A 115 6.25 -35.11 15.79
CA LYS A 115 5.58 -34.21 16.76
C LYS A 115 4.08 -33.99 16.49
N GLY A 116 3.58 -34.48 15.37
CA GLY A 116 2.19 -34.38 14.95
C GLY A 116 1.49 -35.73 14.86
N LYS A 117 0.19 -35.71 14.54
CA LYS A 117 -0.66 -36.89 14.40
C LYS A 117 -0.48 -37.54 13.03
N GLY A 118 -0.23 -38.84 13.05
CA GLY A 118 -0.16 -39.72 11.87
C GLY A 118 1.01 -39.43 10.93
N LYS A 119 1.04 -40.15 9.80
CA LYS A 119 2.10 -40.04 8.77
C LYS A 119 2.21 -38.64 8.16
N SER A 120 1.13 -37.85 8.20
CA SER A 120 1.11 -36.46 7.71
C SER A 120 1.63 -35.43 8.71
N ASN A 121 2.03 -35.85 9.92
CA ASN A 121 2.58 -34.98 10.96
C ASN A 121 1.68 -33.78 11.28
N ARG A 122 0.36 -34.01 11.29
CA ARG A 122 -0.65 -32.95 11.42
C ARG A 122 -0.74 -32.44 12.86
N ARG A 123 -0.90 -31.14 13.06
CA ARG A 123 -1.18 -30.57 14.39
C ARG A 123 -2.52 -31.10 14.95
N ALA A 124 -2.64 -31.16 16.27
CA ALA A 124 -3.93 -31.38 16.91
C ALA A 124 -4.94 -30.26 16.54
N ALA A 125 -6.24 -30.57 16.62
CA ALA A 125 -7.29 -29.59 16.42
C ALA A 125 -7.10 -28.41 17.41
N GLY A 126 -7.33 -27.18 16.94
CA GLY A 126 -7.12 -25.96 17.73
C GLY A 126 -5.66 -25.54 17.95
N ALA A 127 -4.70 -26.47 17.96
CA ALA A 127 -3.29 -26.15 18.28
C ALA A 127 -2.64 -25.16 17.30
N ARG A 128 -3.02 -25.18 16.01
CA ARG A 128 -2.56 -24.17 15.05
C ARG A 128 -3.11 -22.78 15.38
N ALA A 129 -4.40 -22.68 15.67
CA ALA A 129 -5.05 -21.42 15.99
C ALA A 129 -4.45 -20.83 17.28
N ALA A 130 -4.26 -21.65 18.31
CA ALA A 130 -3.60 -21.25 19.54
C ALA A 130 -2.16 -20.74 19.31
N ALA A 131 -1.36 -21.44 18.49
CA ALA A 131 0.00 -21.00 18.18
C ALA A 131 0.05 -19.69 17.39
N LEU A 132 -0.92 -19.45 16.50
CA LEU A 132 -1.05 -18.19 15.78
C LEU A 132 -1.49 -17.05 16.71
N ALA A 133 -2.45 -17.30 17.61
CA ALA A 133 -2.88 -16.35 18.63
C ALA A 133 -1.74 -15.97 19.58
N ALA A 134 -0.97 -16.96 20.06
CA ALA A 134 0.20 -16.73 20.90
C ALA A 134 1.26 -15.88 20.19
N ARG A 135 1.51 -16.12 18.89
CA ARG A 135 2.41 -15.29 18.08
C ARG A 135 1.87 -13.86 17.89
N ALA A 136 0.57 -13.70 17.69
CA ALA A 136 -0.06 -12.40 17.56
C ALA A 136 0.04 -11.57 18.84
N ALA A 137 -0.08 -12.23 20.01
CA ALA A 137 0.10 -11.62 21.33
C ALA A 137 1.57 -11.38 21.72
N GLY A 138 2.52 -12.08 21.11
CA GLY A 138 3.95 -11.97 21.43
C GLY A 138 4.61 -10.64 21.05
N GLU A 139 5.87 -10.48 21.43
CA GLU A 139 6.66 -9.25 21.24
C GLU A 139 6.89 -8.86 19.76
N TRP A 140 7.03 -7.56 19.53
CA TRP A 140 7.45 -7.00 18.24
C TRP A 140 8.98 -6.92 18.17
N ARG A 141 9.57 -7.41 17.07
CA ARG A 141 10.96 -7.08 16.71
C ARG A 141 11.04 -5.67 16.12
N ILE A 142 10.06 -5.31 15.29
CA ILE A 142 9.84 -3.96 14.77
C ILE A 142 8.33 -3.71 14.83
N LYS A 143 7.90 -2.65 15.51
CA LYS A 143 6.47 -2.29 15.58
C LYS A 143 5.95 -1.91 14.18
N PRO A 144 4.65 -2.09 13.90
CA PRO A 144 3.97 -1.45 12.78
C PRO A 144 4.34 0.02 12.62
N ARG A 145 4.41 0.49 11.38
CA ARG A 145 4.67 1.88 11.01
C ARG A 145 3.50 2.44 10.23
N ASP A 146 3.25 3.72 10.41
CA ASP A 146 2.24 4.46 9.69
C ASP A 146 2.64 4.64 8.22
N ASN A 147 1.63 4.92 7.39
CA ASN A 147 1.76 4.92 5.95
C ASN A 147 1.66 6.32 5.37
N TYR A 148 2.81 6.99 5.25
CA TYR A 148 2.92 8.29 4.62
C TYR A 148 2.27 8.38 3.22
N MET A 149 2.08 7.28 2.48
CA MET A 149 1.35 7.30 1.20
C MET A 149 -0.17 7.18 1.37
N ALA A 150 -0.64 6.41 2.35
CA ALA A 150 -2.07 6.32 2.65
C ALA A 150 -2.55 7.62 3.28
N ASP A 151 -1.78 8.16 4.22
CA ASP A 151 -2.08 9.44 4.88
C ASP A 151 -2.11 10.56 3.84
N ALA A 152 -1.11 10.62 2.95
CA ALA A 152 -1.12 11.55 1.83
C ALA A 152 -2.33 11.37 0.90
N LEU A 153 -2.82 10.15 0.67
CA LEU A 153 -4.04 9.93 -0.12
C LEU A 153 -5.28 10.42 0.62
N GLN A 154 -5.37 10.18 1.93
CA GLN A 154 -6.45 10.65 2.79
C GLN A 154 -6.52 12.18 2.80
N ASP A 155 -5.39 12.82 3.13
CA ASP A 155 -5.26 14.29 3.17
C ASP A 155 -5.57 14.93 1.82
N SER A 156 -5.34 14.20 0.73
CA SER A 156 -5.58 14.67 -0.64
C SER A 156 -6.90 14.23 -1.24
N LYS A 157 -7.75 13.54 -0.49
CA LYS A 157 -8.90 12.83 -1.05
C LYS A 157 -9.82 13.74 -1.87
N SER A 158 -10.16 14.93 -1.34
CA SER A 158 -11.03 15.90 -2.01
C SER A 158 -10.42 16.42 -3.31
N GLU A 159 -9.14 16.79 -3.31
CA GLU A 159 -8.43 17.26 -4.50
C GLU A 159 -8.26 16.17 -5.55
N VAL A 160 -7.93 14.94 -5.13
CA VAL A 160 -7.84 13.79 -6.03
C VAL A 160 -9.21 13.51 -6.67
N GLN A 161 -10.29 13.54 -5.88
CA GLN A 161 -11.65 13.41 -6.39
C GLN A 161 -11.97 14.49 -7.41
N ALA A 162 -11.69 15.76 -7.11
CA ALA A 162 -11.92 16.87 -8.05
C ALA A 162 -11.13 16.71 -9.35
N ILE A 163 -9.84 16.37 -9.27
CA ILE A 163 -8.97 16.14 -10.44
C ILE A 163 -9.51 15.01 -11.31
N LEU A 164 -9.87 13.88 -10.69
CA LEU A 164 -10.31 12.70 -11.43
C LEU A 164 -11.70 12.92 -12.02
N SER A 165 -12.67 13.45 -11.27
CA SER A 165 -14.00 13.75 -11.80
C SER A 165 -13.94 14.70 -12.99
N ALA A 166 -13.13 15.77 -12.91
CA ALA A 166 -12.92 16.67 -14.04
C ALA A 166 -12.29 15.95 -15.26
N ALA A 167 -11.31 15.08 -15.03
CA ALA A 167 -10.65 14.33 -16.09
C ALA A 167 -11.58 13.32 -16.77
N PHE A 168 -12.41 12.62 -15.99
CA PHE A 168 -13.39 11.68 -16.52
C PHE A 168 -14.49 12.42 -17.30
N ALA A 169 -15.02 13.53 -16.78
CA ALA A 169 -15.99 14.36 -17.48
C ALA A 169 -15.44 14.88 -18.82
N ALA A 170 -14.20 15.39 -18.84
CA ALA A 170 -13.56 15.87 -20.06
C ALA A 170 -13.20 14.74 -21.05
N ALA A 171 -13.14 13.50 -20.58
CA ALA A 171 -12.82 12.32 -21.39
C ALA A 171 -14.04 11.65 -22.01
N LEU A 172 -15.26 12.03 -21.61
CA LEU A 172 -16.49 11.63 -22.30
C LEU A 172 -16.49 12.28 -23.68
N SER A 173 -16.53 11.44 -24.72
CA SER A 173 -16.71 11.83 -26.12
C SER A 173 -18.13 11.60 -26.57
#